data_AF-A0A447U7W4-F1
#
_entry.id   AF-A0A447U7W4-F1
#
_cell.length_a   1.000
_cell.length_b   1.000
_cell.length_c   1.000
_cell.angle_alpha   90.00
_cell.angle_beta   90.00
_cell.angle_gamma   90.00
#
_symmetry.space_group_name_H-M   'P 1'
#
loop_
_entity.id
_entity.type
_entity.pdbx_description
1 polymer ?
#
loop_
_entity_poly.entity_id
_entity_poly.type
_entity_poly.pdbx_seq_one_letter_code
_entity_poly.pdbx_strand_id
1 'polypeptide(L)'
;MVKAKYIIIWGANPAWCSMHSMKYIYQAREKGAKVVVIDPLLSQTAAKADLYLRVRPGSDGALALGMARHLVDKGLVDQDFVNNDAHGYPEFEAYLRNHVTVEWAAEICGLSADVIRQLAEEFTAVKPATVWIGYGMQRHVNGGANVRAIDAFVAMSGNIGVEGGGARYGHLHTWGFNYNAMLQKPPVGAIGIPGAAGTTSEFGAAAGSDAVQYSDRSLNINQTAQGILEANDPPVRMLWVACKNPFAQDFDRSKMKKAFEKLEMVVCADQFFNETVQHADIVLPVTTAFEEWNVDASYWHYWLSINQPAIKPMYEAKCDLEIATMLSRTINKMAPGSCTFPQEFDHKRWLDQEFNDGMAKMFGISSWDDLLDGPKKAILPSSAAWYDRKFKNAVRQV
;
A
#
# COMPACT_ATOMS: atom_id res chain seq x y z
N MET A 1 1.82 10.34 14.56
CA MET A 1 1.18 9.75 15.76
C MET A 1 1.61 10.41 17.06
N VAL A 2 2.89 10.72 17.31
CA VAL A 2 3.34 11.35 18.58
C VAL A 2 2.57 12.61 19.01
N LYS A 3 2.06 13.40 18.06
CA LYS A 3 1.26 14.62 18.32
C LYS A 3 -0.23 14.35 18.53
N ALA A 4 -0.72 13.14 18.25
CA ALA A 4 -2.12 12.77 18.41
C ALA A 4 -2.52 12.81 19.89
N LYS A 5 -3.75 13.21 20.17
CA LYS A 5 -4.39 13.12 21.50
C LYS A 5 -5.41 11.98 21.58
N TYR A 6 -5.81 11.43 20.44
CA TYR A 6 -6.65 10.24 20.35
C TYR A 6 -6.17 9.39 19.17
N ILE A 7 -5.95 8.10 19.40
CA ILE A 7 -5.44 7.16 18.39
C ILE A 7 -6.38 5.97 18.36
N ILE A 8 -7.02 5.72 17.22
CA ILE A 8 -7.71 4.46 16.96
C ILE A 8 -6.78 3.59 16.10
N ILE A 9 -6.44 2.42 16.59
CA ILE A 9 -5.75 1.37 15.82
C ILE A 9 -6.83 0.36 15.41
N TRP A 10 -7.19 0.35 14.14
CA TRP A 10 -8.35 -0.39 13.64
C TRP A 10 -7.91 -1.52 12.71
N GLY A 11 -8.06 -2.77 13.14
CA GLY A 11 -7.71 -3.95 12.35
C GLY A 11 -6.20 -4.11 12.11
N ALA A 12 -5.37 -3.63 13.04
CA ALA A 12 -3.91 -3.69 13.00
C ALA A 12 -3.30 -4.14 14.34
N ASN A 13 -2.19 -4.88 14.27
CA ASN A 13 -1.43 -5.32 15.44
C ASN A 13 0.04 -4.83 15.37
N PRO A 14 0.31 -3.51 15.49
CA PRO A 14 1.66 -2.95 15.41
C PRO A 14 2.65 -3.56 16.41
N ALA A 15 2.20 -4.12 17.54
CA ALA A 15 3.08 -4.87 18.44
C ALA A 15 3.77 -6.08 17.78
N TRP A 16 3.21 -6.60 16.68
CA TRP A 16 3.78 -7.67 15.86
C TRP A 16 4.21 -7.20 14.47
N CYS A 17 3.34 -6.49 13.74
CA CYS A 17 3.57 -6.18 12.33
C CYS A 17 4.31 -4.85 12.08
N SER A 18 4.48 -4.00 13.11
CA SER A 18 5.17 -2.71 12.98
C SER A 18 5.73 -2.28 14.34
N MET A 19 6.58 -3.14 14.93
CA MET A 19 7.09 -2.94 16.29
C MET A 19 7.84 -1.60 16.46
N HIS A 20 8.47 -1.11 15.39
CA HIS A 20 9.14 0.19 15.32
C HIS A 20 8.17 1.37 15.50
N SER A 21 6.88 1.20 15.21
CA SER A 21 5.84 2.20 15.40
C SER A 21 5.32 2.28 16.84
N MET A 22 5.44 1.19 17.61
CA MET A 22 4.95 1.14 19.00
C MET A 22 5.56 2.22 19.88
N LYS A 23 6.85 2.55 19.69
CA LYS A 23 7.51 3.63 20.44
C LYS A 23 6.79 4.97 20.27
N TYR A 24 6.28 5.28 19.07
CA TYR A 24 5.59 6.53 18.79
C TYR A 24 4.16 6.55 19.33
N ILE A 25 3.51 5.38 19.41
CA ILE A 25 2.20 5.22 20.06
C ILE A 25 2.35 5.45 21.57
N TYR A 26 3.35 4.83 22.20
CA TYR A 26 3.62 5.06 23.63
C TYR A 26 4.01 6.50 23.93
N GLN A 27 4.84 7.14 23.11
CA GLN A 27 5.16 8.57 23.27
C GLN A 27 3.92 9.47 23.17
N ALA A 28 2.94 9.13 22.33
CA ALA A 28 1.68 9.87 22.30
C ALA A 28 0.89 9.62 23.60
N ARG A 29 0.81 8.38 24.06
CA ARG A 29 0.13 7.99 25.30
C ARG A 29 0.74 8.63 26.55
N GLU A 30 2.06 8.71 26.64
CA GLU A 30 2.80 9.43 27.69
C GLU A 30 2.48 10.93 27.71
N LYS A 31 2.11 11.50 26.56
CA LYS A 31 1.63 12.90 26.43
C LYS A 31 0.12 13.04 26.68
N GLY A 32 -0.54 11.98 27.15
CA GLY A 32 -1.96 11.96 27.48
C GLY A 32 -2.87 11.54 26.34
N ALA A 33 -2.36 10.98 25.24
CA ALA A 33 -3.21 10.45 24.18
C ALA A 33 -3.95 9.19 24.63
N LYS A 34 -5.25 9.10 24.34
CA LYS A 34 -6.01 7.85 24.50
C LYS A 34 -5.78 6.95 23.29
N VAL A 35 -5.44 5.68 23.54
CA VAL A 35 -5.24 4.65 22.52
C VAL A 35 -6.39 3.66 22.57
N VAL A 36 -7.15 3.55 21.48
CA VAL A 36 -8.23 2.59 21.30
C VAL A 36 -7.82 1.58 20.25
N VAL A 37 -8.06 0.29 20.51
CA VAL A 37 -7.85 -0.78 19.53
C VAL A 37 -9.19 -1.40 19.18
N ILE A 38 -9.50 -1.43 17.88
CA ILE A 38 -10.68 -2.09 17.33
C ILE A 38 -10.19 -3.31 16.56
N ASP A 39 -10.45 -4.50 17.09
CA ASP A 39 -9.89 -5.76 16.56
C ASP A 39 -10.77 -6.94 17.00
N PRO A 40 -11.12 -7.90 16.12
CA PRO A 40 -11.81 -9.12 16.54
C PRO A 40 -10.99 -9.96 17.54
N LEU A 41 -9.67 -9.80 17.57
CA LEU A 41 -8.76 -10.52 18.46
C LEU A 41 -8.17 -9.60 19.53
N LEU A 42 -8.04 -10.10 20.75
CA LEU A 42 -7.29 -9.42 21.81
C LEU A 42 -5.78 -9.58 21.54
N SER A 43 -5.26 -8.72 20.67
CA SER A 43 -3.84 -8.72 20.27
C SER A 43 -2.91 -8.13 21.34
N GLN A 44 -1.60 -8.29 21.19
CA GLN A 44 -0.60 -7.64 22.06
C GLN A 44 -0.66 -6.12 21.97
N THR A 45 -1.17 -5.57 20.86
CA THR A 45 -1.49 -4.14 20.77
C THR A 45 -2.71 -3.81 21.60
N ALA A 46 -3.80 -4.58 21.47
CA ALA A 46 -5.03 -4.38 22.24
C ALA A 46 -4.81 -4.47 23.76
N ALA A 47 -3.99 -5.43 24.21
CA ALA A 47 -3.65 -5.60 25.62
C ALA A 47 -2.91 -4.40 26.24
N LYS A 48 -2.35 -3.50 25.41
CA LYS A 48 -1.64 -2.28 25.84
C LYS A 48 -2.40 -1.00 25.55
N ALA A 49 -3.60 -1.10 24.98
CA ALA A 49 -4.48 0.02 24.70
C ALA A 49 -5.24 0.45 25.96
N ASP A 50 -5.76 1.67 25.94
CA ASP A 50 -6.63 2.19 27.01
C ASP A 50 -8.07 1.65 26.86
N LEU A 51 -8.47 1.31 25.63
CA LEU A 51 -9.76 0.67 25.33
C LEU A 51 -9.58 -0.36 24.21
N TYR A 52 -10.18 -1.54 24.41
CA TYR A 52 -10.27 -2.58 23.40
C TYR A 52 -11.73 -2.81 23.02
N LEU A 53 -12.02 -2.75 21.73
CA LEU A 53 -13.35 -2.97 21.16
C LEU A 53 -13.32 -4.18 20.22
N ARG A 54 -13.99 -5.26 20.64
CA ARG A 54 -14.09 -6.49 19.88
C ARG A 54 -15.21 -6.42 18.86
N VAL A 55 -14.88 -5.92 17.67
CA VAL A 55 -15.78 -5.89 16.51
C VAL A 55 -15.94 -7.29 15.90
N ARG A 56 -17.12 -7.59 15.32
CA ARG A 56 -17.30 -8.83 14.55
C ARG A 56 -16.48 -8.78 13.25
N PRO A 57 -15.81 -9.86 12.83
CA PRO A 57 -15.05 -9.87 11.57
C PRO A 57 -15.88 -9.42 10.37
N GLY A 58 -15.34 -8.50 9.56
CA GLY A 58 -15.97 -8.00 8.34
C GLY A 58 -17.06 -6.93 8.53
N SER A 59 -17.30 -6.46 9.75
CA SER A 59 -18.35 -5.49 10.09
C SER A 59 -17.87 -4.05 10.31
N ASP A 60 -16.60 -3.76 10.00
CA ASP A 60 -15.94 -2.47 10.25
C ASP A 60 -16.68 -1.29 9.60
N GLY A 61 -17.17 -1.48 8.36
CA GLY A 61 -17.96 -0.47 7.66
C GLY A 61 -19.26 -0.13 8.39
N ALA A 62 -19.94 -1.10 9.01
CA ALA A 62 -21.15 -0.82 9.79
C ALA A 62 -20.85 0.03 11.03
N LEU A 63 -19.74 -0.27 11.74
CA LEU A 63 -19.28 0.54 12.86
C LEU A 63 -18.96 1.97 12.43
N ALA A 64 -18.19 2.15 11.35
CA ALA A 64 -17.84 3.47 10.83
C ALA A 64 -19.08 4.28 10.38
N LEU A 65 -20.03 3.64 9.70
CA LEU A 65 -21.31 4.26 9.32
C LEU A 65 -22.16 4.64 10.54
N GLY A 66 -22.20 3.80 11.58
CA GLY A 66 -22.88 4.12 12.84
C GLY A 66 -22.26 5.33 13.55
N MET A 67 -20.93 5.42 13.57
CA MET A 67 -20.21 6.58 14.10
C MET A 67 -20.51 7.86 13.29
N ALA A 68 -20.47 7.77 11.96
CA ALA A 68 -20.80 8.89 11.07
C ALA A 68 -22.26 9.34 11.24
N ARG A 69 -23.21 8.39 11.32
CA ARG A 69 -24.62 8.66 11.58
C ARG A 69 -24.80 9.43 12.89
N HIS A 70 -24.09 9.04 13.94
CA HIS A 70 -24.15 9.73 15.23
C HIS A 70 -23.68 11.20 15.14
N LEU A 71 -22.63 11.49 14.37
CA LEU A 71 -22.19 12.87 14.15
C LEU A 71 -23.28 13.71 13.45
N VAL A 72 -23.96 13.11 12.47
CA VAL A 72 -25.08 13.75 11.74
C VAL A 72 -26.26 14.05 12.67
N ASP A 73 -26.61 13.12 13.56
CA ASP A 73 -27.72 13.31 14.50
C ASP A 73 -27.41 14.35 15.60
N LYS A 74 -26.14 14.48 15.98
CA LYS A 74 -25.68 15.44 17.01
C LYS A 74 -25.24 16.79 16.45
N GLY A 75 -25.18 16.95 15.13
CA GLY A 75 -24.66 18.17 14.49
C GLY A 75 -23.17 18.39 14.75
N LEU A 76 -22.39 17.31 14.90
CA LEU A 76 -20.95 17.35 15.19
C LEU A 76 -20.06 17.27 13.94
N VAL A 77 -20.66 17.21 12.75
CA VAL A 77 -19.94 17.18 11.48
C VAL A 77 -19.19 18.50 11.29
N ASP A 78 -17.92 18.42 10.86
CA ASP A 78 -17.16 19.56 10.38
C ASP A 78 -17.74 20.06 9.05
N GLN A 79 -18.72 20.96 9.15
CA GLN A 79 -19.46 21.50 8.03
C GLN A 79 -18.55 22.23 7.03
N ASP A 80 -17.51 22.90 7.51
CA ASP A 80 -16.57 23.61 6.64
C ASP A 80 -15.80 22.61 5.77
N PHE A 81 -15.33 21.51 6.35
CA PHE A 81 -14.62 20.48 5.59
C PHE A 81 -15.53 19.82 4.56
N VAL A 82 -16.71 19.34 4.96
CA VAL A 82 -17.56 18.56 4.04
C VAL A 82 -18.14 19.40 2.90
N ASN A 83 -18.30 20.72 3.09
CA ASN A 83 -18.78 21.63 2.05
C ASN A 83 -17.69 22.10 1.08
N ASN A 84 -16.43 22.23 1.55
CA ASN A 84 -15.35 22.83 0.74
C ASN A 84 -14.33 21.82 0.22
N ASP A 85 -14.15 20.69 0.92
CA ASP A 85 -13.03 19.77 0.73
C ASP A 85 -13.49 18.31 0.49
N ALA A 86 -14.80 18.05 0.42
CA ALA A 86 -15.38 16.75 0.12
C ALA A 86 -16.28 16.80 -1.13
N HIS A 87 -16.52 15.62 -1.72
CA HIS A 87 -17.43 15.45 -2.85
C HIS A 87 -18.48 14.39 -2.51
N GLY A 88 -19.76 14.70 -2.79
CA GLY A 88 -20.88 13.79 -2.56
C GLY A 88 -21.36 13.70 -1.11
N TYR A 89 -21.06 14.72 -0.28
CA TYR A 89 -21.50 14.74 1.11
C TYR A 89 -23.04 14.82 1.26
N PRO A 90 -23.79 15.66 0.51
CA PRO A 90 -25.25 15.70 0.64
C PRO A 90 -25.91 14.34 0.40
N GLU A 91 -25.47 13.58 -0.60
CA GLU A 91 -25.95 12.23 -0.90
C GLU A 91 -25.57 11.25 0.21
N PHE A 92 -24.35 11.37 0.75
CA PHE A 92 -23.90 10.53 1.85
C PHE A 92 -24.66 10.82 3.15
N GLU A 93 -24.91 12.09 3.48
CA GLU A 93 -25.74 12.48 4.62
C GLU A 93 -27.16 11.94 4.48
N ALA A 94 -27.78 12.10 3.30
CA ALA A 94 -29.10 11.54 3.02
C ALA A 94 -29.11 10.01 3.19
N TYR A 95 -28.07 9.32 2.71
CA TYR A 95 -27.91 7.89 2.90
C TYR A 95 -27.84 7.51 4.39
N LEU A 96 -27.00 8.20 5.18
CA LEU A 96 -26.91 7.98 6.62
C LEU A 96 -28.27 8.18 7.29
N ARG A 97 -28.97 9.28 6.97
CA ARG A 97 -30.28 9.62 7.55
C ARG A 97 -31.36 8.58 7.23
N ASN A 98 -31.36 8.04 6.02
CA ASN A 98 -32.43 7.17 5.52
C ASN A 98 -32.17 5.67 5.76
N HIS A 99 -30.92 5.25 5.86
CA HIS A 99 -30.56 3.82 5.82
C HIS A 99 -29.70 3.33 7.00
N VAL A 100 -29.17 4.23 7.84
CA VAL A 100 -28.26 3.86 8.92
C VAL A 100 -28.81 4.35 10.26
N THR A 101 -28.83 3.47 11.25
CA THR A 101 -29.02 3.84 12.66
C THR A 101 -27.83 3.33 13.49
N VAL A 102 -27.61 3.92 14.66
CA VAL A 102 -26.57 3.45 15.58
C VAL A 102 -26.92 2.05 16.10
N GLU A 103 -28.20 1.75 16.28
CA GLU A 103 -28.72 0.43 16.68
C GLU A 103 -28.44 -0.64 15.62
N TRP A 104 -28.67 -0.32 14.34
CA TRP A 104 -28.33 -1.21 13.23
C TRP A 104 -26.83 -1.50 13.18
N ALA A 105 -25.99 -0.47 13.36
CA ALA A 105 -24.55 -0.63 13.40
C ALA A 105 -24.12 -1.50 14.59
N ALA A 106 -24.73 -1.29 15.76
CA ALA A 106 -24.50 -2.08 16.97
C ALA A 106 -24.85 -3.57 16.76
N GLU A 107 -26.00 -3.83 16.17
CA GLU A 107 -26.44 -5.19 15.84
C GLU A 107 -25.44 -5.89 14.93
N ILE A 108 -24.98 -5.24 13.86
CA ILE A 108 -24.07 -5.84 12.88
C ILE A 108 -22.66 -6.01 13.47
N CYS A 109 -22.12 -4.95 14.07
CA CYS A 109 -20.73 -4.93 14.51
C CYS A 109 -20.48 -5.64 15.85
N GLY A 110 -21.54 -5.88 16.62
CA GLY A 110 -21.48 -6.58 17.90
C GLY A 110 -21.03 -5.72 19.08
N LEU A 111 -20.93 -4.39 18.91
CA LEU A 111 -20.72 -3.44 20.00
C LEU A 111 -22.07 -2.84 20.44
N SER A 112 -22.19 -2.37 21.69
CA SER A 112 -23.41 -1.67 22.10
C SER A 112 -23.52 -0.31 21.41
N ALA A 113 -24.76 0.15 21.19
CA ALA A 113 -25.00 1.47 20.59
C ALA A 113 -24.31 2.58 21.39
N ASP A 114 -24.31 2.51 22.72
CA ASP A 114 -23.65 3.51 23.58
C ASP A 114 -22.13 3.56 23.39
N VAL A 115 -21.48 2.41 23.18
CA VAL A 115 -20.05 2.35 22.85
C VAL A 115 -19.77 3.04 21.52
N ILE A 116 -20.63 2.84 20.51
CA ILE A 116 -20.48 3.50 19.20
C ILE A 116 -20.61 5.02 19.33
N ARG A 117 -21.62 5.49 20.07
CA ARG A 117 -21.83 6.92 20.34
C ARG A 117 -20.64 7.53 21.07
N GLN A 118 -20.21 6.91 22.16
CA GLN A 118 -19.08 7.37 22.95
C GLN A 118 -17.81 7.42 22.12
N LEU A 119 -17.51 6.38 21.32
CA LEU A 119 -16.33 6.36 20.47
C LEU A 119 -16.35 7.50 19.44
N ALA A 120 -17.50 7.75 18.80
CA ALA A 120 -17.66 8.83 17.81
C ALA A 120 -17.51 10.22 18.44
N GLU A 121 -18.11 10.43 19.62
CA GLU A 121 -18.03 11.70 20.37
C GLU A 121 -16.61 11.97 20.86
N GLU A 122 -15.98 10.98 21.51
CA GLU A 122 -14.61 11.13 22.04
C GLU A 122 -13.59 11.42 20.93
N PHE A 123 -13.68 10.70 19.80
CA PHE A 123 -12.79 10.91 18.67
C PHE A 123 -12.95 12.31 18.07
N THR A 124 -14.19 12.80 17.95
CA THR A 124 -14.50 14.09 17.32
C THR A 124 -14.23 15.28 18.25
N ALA A 125 -14.41 15.10 19.56
CA ALA A 125 -14.20 16.16 20.55
C ALA A 125 -12.72 16.55 20.73
N VAL A 126 -11.80 15.68 20.32
CA VAL A 126 -10.36 15.85 20.54
C VAL A 126 -9.64 16.10 19.21
N LYS A 127 -8.87 17.18 19.14
CA LYS A 127 -7.97 17.45 18.01
C LYS A 127 -6.53 17.64 18.50
N PRO A 128 -5.52 17.01 17.84
CA PRO A 128 -5.64 16.05 16.73
C PRO A 128 -6.04 14.62 17.16
N ALA A 129 -6.92 13.98 16.40
CA ALA A 129 -7.26 12.56 16.50
C ALA A 129 -6.96 11.82 15.19
N THR A 130 -6.48 10.58 15.27
CA THR A 130 -6.04 9.80 14.10
C THR A 130 -6.52 8.37 14.15
N VAL A 131 -6.80 7.82 12.96
CA VAL A 131 -7.10 6.40 12.78
C VAL A 131 -5.96 5.76 11.99
N TRP A 132 -5.39 4.68 12.52
CA TRP A 132 -4.60 3.74 11.73
C TRP A 132 -5.53 2.66 11.20
N ILE A 133 -5.74 2.66 9.88
CA ILE A 133 -6.49 1.65 9.15
C ILE A 133 -5.56 0.49 8.80
N GLY A 134 -5.81 -0.66 9.41
CA GLY A 134 -5.05 -1.88 9.17
C GLY A 134 -5.50 -2.68 7.94
N TYR A 135 -4.74 -3.74 7.64
CA TYR A 135 -5.03 -4.63 6.53
C TYR A 135 -6.13 -5.65 6.83
N GLY A 136 -6.42 -5.96 8.11
CA GLY A 136 -7.33 -7.05 8.48
C GLY A 136 -8.71 -6.92 7.83
N MET A 137 -9.34 -5.75 7.97
CA MET A 137 -10.67 -5.46 7.40
C MET A 137 -10.72 -5.50 5.86
N GLN A 138 -9.56 -5.38 5.19
CA GLN A 138 -9.45 -5.34 3.73
C GLN A 138 -9.44 -6.74 3.11
N ARG A 139 -9.22 -7.78 3.93
CA ARG A 139 -9.26 -9.19 3.49
C ARG A 139 -10.68 -9.78 3.48
N HIS A 140 -11.68 -8.91 3.47
CA HIS A 140 -13.09 -9.25 3.28
C HIS A 140 -13.60 -8.71 1.93
N VAL A 141 -14.67 -9.31 1.41
CA VAL A 141 -15.29 -8.92 0.12
C VAL A 141 -15.76 -7.46 0.09
N ASN A 142 -16.05 -6.88 1.26
CA ASN A 142 -16.45 -5.48 1.43
C ASN A 142 -15.30 -4.56 1.89
N GLY A 143 -14.04 -5.01 1.81
CA GLY A 143 -12.87 -4.31 2.35
C GLY A 143 -12.72 -2.86 1.87
N GLY A 144 -12.91 -2.62 0.57
CA GLY A 144 -12.88 -1.27 0.02
C GLY A 144 -13.99 -0.35 0.57
N ALA A 145 -15.19 -0.89 0.80
CA ALA A 145 -16.29 -0.14 1.40
C ALA A 145 -16.01 0.17 2.89
N ASN A 146 -15.40 -0.77 3.62
CA ASN A 146 -14.99 -0.55 5.01
C ASN A 146 -14.01 0.62 5.14
N VAL A 147 -12.96 0.64 4.32
CA VAL A 147 -11.96 1.72 4.33
C VAL A 147 -12.60 3.06 3.97
N ARG A 148 -13.45 3.11 2.92
CA ARG A 148 -14.16 4.33 2.54
C ARG A 148 -15.07 4.87 3.63
N ALA A 149 -15.77 4.00 4.37
CA ALA A 149 -16.62 4.41 5.48
C ALA A 149 -15.80 5.03 6.63
N ILE A 150 -14.63 4.47 6.93
CA ILE A 150 -13.71 5.01 7.95
C ILE A 150 -13.15 6.36 7.48
N ASP A 151 -12.69 6.47 6.24
CA ASP A 151 -12.17 7.72 5.69
C ASP A 151 -13.24 8.82 5.71
N ALA A 152 -14.49 8.50 5.36
CA ALA A 152 -15.61 9.42 5.41
C ALA A 152 -15.90 9.90 6.84
N PHE A 153 -15.91 8.99 7.82
CA PHE A 153 -16.04 9.36 9.24
C PHE A 153 -14.92 10.31 9.69
N VAL A 154 -13.66 10.00 9.35
CA VAL A 154 -12.52 10.85 9.74
C VAL A 154 -12.58 12.23 9.07
N ALA A 155 -13.00 12.29 7.80
CA ALA A 155 -13.27 13.54 7.09
C ALA A 155 -14.35 14.37 7.81
N MET A 156 -15.48 13.76 8.16
CA MET A 156 -16.58 14.41 8.88
C MET A 156 -16.18 14.91 10.27
N SER A 157 -15.17 14.31 10.91
CA SER A 157 -14.67 14.74 12.23
C SER A 157 -13.76 15.98 12.19
N GLY A 158 -13.34 16.43 11.00
CA GLY A 158 -12.45 17.58 10.86
C GLY A 158 -11.00 17.31 11.29
N ASN A 159 -10.54 16.06 11.17
CA ASN A 159 -9.18 15.64 11.52
C ASN A 159 -8.23 15.52 10.31
N ILE A 160 -8.74 15.67 9.08
CA ILE A 160 -7.93 15.69 7.86
C ILE A 160 -7.15 17.02 7.76
N GLY A 161 -5.90 16.95 7.31
CA GLY A 161 -5.01 18.12 7.24
C GLY A 161 -4.47 18.60 8.60
N VAL A 162 -4.82 17.93 9.71
CA VAL A 162 -4.35 18.27 11.05
C VAL A 162 -3.11 17.48 11.41
N GLU A 163 -2.07 18.15 11.90
CA GLU A 163 -0.82 17.49 12.28
C GLU A 163 -1.04 16.52 13.45
N GLY A 164 -0.66 15.26 13.27
CA GLY A 164 -0.95 14.19 14.23
C GLY A 164 -2.33 13.57 14.08
N GLY A 165 -3.22 14.17 13.28
CA GLY A 165 -4.57 13.68 13.01
C GLY A 165 -4.68 12.86 11.72
N GLY A 166 -5.92 12.65 11.30
CA GLY A 166 -6.31 12.09 10.00
C GLY A 166 -6.32 10.56 9.94
N ALA A 167 -6.67 10.03 8.76
CA ALA A 167 -6.63 8.61 8.48
C ALA A 167 -5.25 8.20 7.95
N ARG A 168 -4.72 7.08 8.46
CA ARG A 168 -3.39 6.56 8.14
C ARG A 168 -3.51 5.15 7.58
N TYR A 169 -2.83 4.92 6.46
CA TYR A 169 -2.71 3.61 5.82
C TYR A 169 -1.28 3.35 5.37
N GLY A 170 -0.79 4.10 4.38
CA GLY A 170 0.59 4.05 3.91
C GLY A 170 1.01 5.40 3.35
N HIS A 171 2.20 5.85 3.71
CA HIS A 171 2.76 7.13 3.33
C HIS A 171 3.68 6.96 2.11
N LEU A 172 3.10 7.02 0.92
CA LEU A 172 3.83 6.89 -0.36
C LEU A 172 4.49 8.20 -0.83
N HIS A 173 4.49 9.25 -0.01
CA HIS A 173 4.97 10.56 -0.45
C HIS A 173 6.47 10.56 -0.82
N THR A 174 7.23 9.64 -0.23
CA THR A 174 8.67 9.45 -0.48
C THR A 174 8.96 8.43 -1.58
N TRP A 175 7.93 7.90 -2.26
CA TRP A 175 8.03 6.87 -3.30
C TRP A 175 7.99 7.49 -4.71
N GLY A 176 8.88 8.47 -4.94
CA GLY A 176 8.93 9.29 -6.16
C GLY A 176 10.12 9.00 -7.06
N PHE A 177 10.59 7.75 -7.11
CA PHE A 177 11.70 7.32 -7.97
C PHE A 177 11.33 7.35 -9.45
N ASN A 178 12.32 7.26 -10.34
CA ASN A 178 12.08 7.15 -11.79
C ASN A 178 11.46 5.81 -12.18
N TYR A 179 11.61 4.77 -11.35
CA TYR A 179 11.22 3.40 -11.66
C TYR A 179 11.83 2.94 -12.99
N ASN A 180 13.08 3.32 -13.23
CA ASN A 180 13.78 3.10 -14.49
C ASN A 180 13.81 1.61 -14.85
N ALA A 181 14.01 0.71 -13.88
CA ALA A 181 13.93 -0.73 -14.11
C ALA A 181 12.56 -1.22 -14.66
N MET A 182 11.47 -0.52 -14.34
CA MET A 182 10.09 -0.93 -14.69
C MET A 182 9.55 -0.23 -15.94
N LEU A 183 10.18 0.87 -16.37
CA LEU A 183 9.71 1.72 -17.48
C LEU A 183 10.57 1.55 -18.73
N GLN A 184 10.61 0.33 -19.27
CA GLN A 184 11.28 0.05 -20.54
C GLN A 184 10.31 0.20 -21.72
N LYS A 185 10.80 0.73 -22.84
CA LYS A 185 9.99 0.85 -24.07
C LYS A 185 9.71 -0.53 -24.64
N PRO A 186 8.54 -0.80 -25.22
CA PRO A 186 8.32 -2.06 -25.91
C PRO A 186 9.25 -2.21 -27.14
N PRO A 187 9.66 -3.44 -27.49
CA PRO A 187 10.36 -3.72 -28.75
C PRO A 187 9.59 -3.23 -29.98
N VAL A 188 10.32 -2.91 -31.07
CA VAL A 188 9.69 -2.50 -32.33
C VAL A 188 8.81 -3.63 -32.87
N GLY A 189 7.57 -3.30 -33.21
CA GLY A 189 6.60 -4.29 -33.71
C GLY A 189 5.90 -5.10 -32.62
N ALA A 190 6.10 -4.80 -31.33
CA ALA A 190 5.31 -5.37 -30.26
C ALA A 190 3.81 -5.01 -30.46
N ILE A 191 2.97 -6.04 -30.43
CA ILE A 191 1.52 -5.91 -30.51
C ILE A 191 0.98 -6.02 -29.09
N GLY A 192 0.54 -4.91 -28.51
CA GLY A 192 -0.14 -4.91 -27.21
C GLY A 192 -1.64 -5.22 -27.35
N ILE A 193 -2.34 -5.23 -26.23
CA ILE A 193 -3.81 -5.36 -26.21
C ILE A 193 -4.43 -3.97 -26.39
N PRO A 194 -5.37 -3.78 -27.33
CA PRO A 194 -6.14 -2.54 -27.44
C PRO A 194 -7.13 -2.41 -26.28
N GLY A 195 -7.06 -1.32 -25.50
CA GLY A 195 -8.09 -0.96 -24.51
C GLY A 195 -7.56 -0.60 -23.13
N ALA A 196 -8.01 0.59 -22.68
CA ALA A 196 -7.84 1.24 -21.37
C ALA A 196 -6.39 1.38 -20.84
N ALA A 197 -5.98 2.65 -20.75
CA ALA A 197 -4.78 3.23 -20.12
C ALA A 197 -3.85 2.26 -19.37
N GLY A 198 -2.56 2.34 -19.73
CA GLY A 198 -1.45 1.51 -19.26
C GLY A 198 -1.40 1.25 -17.76
N THR A 199 -0.59 0.26 -17.40
CA THR A 199 -0.35 -0.28 -16.05
C THR A 199 -0.50 0.77 -14.95
N THR A 200 -1.70 0.89 -14.40
CA THR A 200 -1.89 1.50 -13.09
C THR A 200 -1.39 0.47 -12.09
N SER A 201 -0.11 0.59 -11.71
CA SER A 201 0.44 -0.20 -10.60
C SER A 201 -0.47 -0.03 -9.37
N GLU A 202 -0.53 -1.04 -8.49
CA GLU A 202 -1.28 -0.97 -7.21
C GLU A 202 -0.84 0.20 -6.30
N PHE A 203 0.28 0.86 -6.63
CA PHE A 203 0.83 2.04 -5.95
C PHE A 203 0.63 3.36 -6.71
N GLY A 204 -0.03 3.33 -7.87
CA GLY A 204 -0.61 4.47 -8.56
C GLY A 204 0.36 5.56 -9.03
N ALA A 205 0.77 5.46 -10.30
CA ALA A 205 0.77 6.62 -11.20
C ALA A 205 0.75 6.15 -12.66
N ALA A 206 -0.44 6.12 -13.27
CA ALA A 206 -0.52 6.53 -14.67
C ALA A 206 -0.28 8.05 -14.67
N ALA A 207 0.98 8.45 -14.68
CA ALA A 207 1.37 9.84 -14.84
C ALA A 207 1.03 10.24 -16.27
N GLY A 208 -0.11 10.93 -16.45
CA GLY A 208 -0.35 11.97 -17.46
C GLY A 208 0.21 11.82 -18.88
N SER A 209 0.52 10.61 -19.35
CA SER A 209 0.93 10.37 -20.72
C SER A 209 -0.32 10.05 -21.51
N ASP A 210 -0.46 10.73 -22.65
CA ASP A 210 -1.46 10.42 -23.66
C ASP A 210 -1.70 8.91 -23.79
N ALA A 211 -2.98 8.55 -23.96
CA ALA A 211 -3.46 7.18 -24.04
C ALA A 211 -2.46 6.27 -24.77
N VAL A 212 -1.84 5.34 -24.03
CA VAL A 212 -1.03 4.30 -24.64
C VAL A 212 -1.95 3.52 -25.58
N GLN A 213 -1.70 3.56 -26.90
CA GLN A 213 -2.56 2.87 -27.87
C GLN A 213 -2.52 1.34 -27.69
N TYR A 214 -1.51 0.81 -26.98
CA TYR A 214 -1.26 -0.62 -26.77
C TYR A 214 -0.65 -0.87 -25.39
N SER A 215 -1.23 -1.75 -24.57
CA SER A 215 -0.70 -2.12 -23.24
C SER A 215 -0.50 -3.64 -23.10
N ASP A 216 0.29 -4.06 -22.11
CA ASP A 216 0.39 -5.46 -21.74
C ASP A 216 -0.91 -5.96 -21.11
N ARG A 217 -1.24 -7.24 -21.31
CA ARG A 217 -2.37 -7.86 -20.60
C ARG A 217 -2.12 -7.84 -19.10
N SER A 218 -2.96 -7.14 -18.36
CA SER A 218 -2.95 -7.19 -16.89
C SER A 218 -3.78 -8.37 -16.38
N LEU A 219 -3.20 -9.16 -15.48
CA LEU A 219 -3.91 -10.18 -14.71
C LEU A 219 -4.00 -9.73 -13.25
N ASN A 220 -5.16 -9.91 -12.62
CA ASN A 220 -5.35 -9.53 -11.23
C ASN A 220 -4.50 -10.42 -10.32
N ILE A 221 -3.52 -9.82 -9.63
CA ILE A 221 -2.60 -10.52 -8.74
C ILE A 221 -3.32 -11.23 -7.57
N ASN A 222 -4.44 -10.68 -7.12
CA ASN A 222 -5.27 -11.29 -6.07
C ASN A 222 -6.09 -12.50 -6.58
N GLN A 223 -6.08 -12.73 -7.90
CA GLN A 223 -6.74 -13.84 -8.57
C GLN A 223 -5.78 -14.57 -9.51
N THR A 224 -4.48 -14.62 -9.16
CA THR A 224 -3.40 -15.17 -10.00
C THR A 224 -3.76 -16.51 -10.65
N ALA A 225 -4.24 -17.49 -9.87
CA ALA A 225 -4.60 -18.81 -10.40
C ALA A 225 -5.76 -18.74 -11.42
N GLN A 226 -6.80 -17.95 -11.13
CA GLN A 226 -7.93 -17.76 -12.04
C GLN A 226 -7.46 -17.07 -13.34
N GLY A 227 -6.66 -16.01 -13.22
CA GLY A 227 -6.14 -15.26 -14.36
C GLY A 227 -5.32 -16.12 -15.32
N ILE A 228 -4.49 -17.04 -14.82
CA ILE A 228 -3.73 -17.99 -15.63
C ILE A 228 -4.67 -18.99 -16.34
N LEU A 229 -5.63 -19.54 -15.61
CA LEU A 229 -6.55 -20.57 -16.14
C LEU A 229 -7.50 -20.01 -17.20
N GLU A 230 -8.00 -18.79 -17.03
CA GLU A 230 -8.97 -18.15 -17.93
C GLU A 230 -8.33 -17.44 -19.12
N ALA A 231 -7.04 -17.10 -19.04
CA ALA A 231 -6.30 -16.59 -20.18
C ALA A 231 -6.27 -17.65 -21.29
N ASN A 232 -6.94 -17.37 -22.41
CA ASN A 232 -7.04 -18.25 -23.56
C ASN A 232 -6.73 -17.55 -24.91
N ASP A 233 -6.75 -16.22 -24.96
CA ASP A 233 -6.47 -15.46 -26.17
C ASP A 233 -5.50 -14.29 -25.91
N PRO A 234 -4.17 -14.52 -25.97
CA PRO A 234 -3.51 -15.83 -25.99
C PRO A 234 -3.44 -16.48 -24.59
N PRO A 235 -3.26 -17.80 -24.44
CA PRO A 235 -3.04 -18.40 -23.14
C PRO A 235 -1.74 -17.89 -22.48
N VAL A 236 -1.68 -17.90 -21.13
CA VAL A 236 -0.40 -17.72 -20.42
C VAL A 236 0.38 -19.02 -20.58
N ARG A 237 1.56 -18.95 -21.19
CA ARG A 237 2.44 -20.11 -21.42
C ARG A 237 3.62 -20.14 -20.46
N MET A 238 4.14 -18.98 -20.10
CA MET A 238 5.28 -18.82 -19.19
C MET A 238 4.89 -17.95 -18.00
N LEU A 239 5.32 -18.34 -16.80
CA LEU A 239 5.22 -17.54 -15.59
C LEU A 239 6.62 -17.26 -15.03
N TRP A 240 6.94 -15.99 -14.85
CA TRP A 240 8.13 -15.54 -14.11
C TRP A 240 7.70 -15.10 -12.71
N VAL A 241 8.19 -15.79 -11.68
CA VAL A 241 7.92 -15.47 -10.28
C VAL A 241 9.18 -14.85 -9.68
N ALA A 242 9.10 -13.59 -9.27
CA ALA A 242 10.12 -12.89 -8.52
C ALA A 242 9.46 -12.13 -7.36
N CYS A 243 10.16 -12.02 -6.22
CA CYS A 243 9.67 -11.31 -5.03
C CYS A 243 8.27 -11.75 -4.53
N LYS A 244 7.86 -12.99 -4.82
CA LYS A 244 6.53 -13.53 -4.47
C LYS A 244 6.61 -15.03 -4.23
N ASN A 245 5.76 -15.54 -3.33
CA ASN A 245 5.57 -16.98 -3.11
C ASN A 245 4.07 -17.35 -3.27
N PRO A 246 3.58 -17.56 -4.52
CA PRO A 246 2.18 -17.88 -4.81
C PRO A 246 1.58 -19.00 -3.96
N PHE A 247 2.30 -20.08 -3.71
CA PHE A 247 1.77 -21.22 -2.92
C PHE A 247 1.60 -20.93 -1.43
N ALA A 248 2.30 -19.93 -0.89
CA ALA A 248 2.18 -19.52 0.51
C ALA A 248 1.29 -18.27 0.70
N GLN A 249 1.21 -17.40 -0.32
CA GLN A 249 0.62 -16.07 -0.20
C GLN A 249 -0.75 -15.93 -0.87
N ASP A 250 -1.04 -16.72 -1.92
CA ASP A 250 -2.31 -16.63 -2.65
C ASP A 250 -3.36 -17.62 -2.13
N PHE A 251 -4.62 -17.35 -2.44
CA PHE A 251 -5.75 -18.18 -2.04
C PHE A 251 -5.99 -19.34 -3.01
N ASP A 252 -6.73 -20.35 -2.55
CA ASP A 252 -7.17 -21.51 -3.35
C ASP A 252 -5.99 -22.32 -3.96
N ARG A 253 -5.25 -22.97 -3.06
CA ARG A 253 -4.09 -23.82 -3.40
C ARG A 253 -4.41 -24.88 -4.44
N SER A 254 -5.60 -25.48 -4.41
CA SER A 254 -6.02 -26.49 -5.37
C SER A 254 -6.13 -25.91 -6.79
N LYS A 255 -6.65 -24.70 -6.91
CA LYS A 255 -6.69 -23.99 -8.20
C LYS A 255 -5.30 -23.52 -8.62
N MET A 256 -4.46 -23.09 -7.68
CA MET A 256 -3.08 -22.71 -7.98
C MET A 256 -2.26 -23.86 -8.59
N LYS A 257 -2.40 -25.09 -8.05
CA LYS A 257 -1.77 -26.28 -8.64
C LYS A 257 -2.17 -26.49 -10.10
N LYS A 258 -3.48 -26.44 -10.39
CA LYS A 258 -4.01 -26.55 -11.76
C LYS A 258 -3.49 -25.45 -12.68
N ALA A 259 -3.35 -24.23 -12.16
CA ALA A 259 -2.79 -23.11 -12.92
C ALA A 259 -1.33 -23.37 -13.30
N PHE A 260 -0.51 -23.86 -12.35
CA PHE A 260 0.88 -24.21 -12.61
C PHE A 260 1.02 -25.40 -13.58
N GLU A 261 0.16 -26.42 -13.49
CA GLU A 261 0.13 -27.56 -14.43
C GLU A 261 -0.21 -27.16 -15.88
N LYS A 262 -0.92 -26.03 -16.09
CA LYS A 262 -1.24 -25.51 -17.43
C LYS A 262 -0.06 -24.78 -18.08
N LEU A 263 0.89 -24.28 -17.28
CA LEU A 263 2.02 -23.51 -17.77
C LEU A 263 3.04 -24.43 -18.44
N GLU A 264 3.66 -23.94 -19.52
CA GLU A 264 4.73 -24.65 -20.23
C GLU A 264 6.10 -24.38 -19.62
N MET A 265 6.23 -23.26 -18.89
CA MET A 265 7.45 -22.90 -18.19
C MET A 265 7.16 -22.03 -16.97
N VAL A 266 7.74 -22.40 -15.85
CA VAL A 266 7.75 -21.61 -14.62
C VAL A 266 9.20 -21.31 -14.25
N VAL A 267 9.54 -20.02 -14.18
CA VAL A 267 10.84 -19.54 -13.71
C VAL A 267 10.63 -18.90 -12.34
N CYS A 268 11.40 -19.32 -11.35
CA CYS A 268 11.41 -18.70 -10.02
C CYS A 268 12.77 -18.06 -9.73
N ALA A 269 12.78 -16.74 -9.54
CA ALA A 269 13.90 -16.00 -8.98
C ALA A 269 13.69 -15.86 -7.46
N ASP A 270 14.45 -16.61 -6.68
CA ASP A 270 14.20 -16.73 -5.22
C ASP A 270 15.48 -16.95 -4.42
N GLN A 271 15.42 -16.57 -3.14
CA GLN A 271 16.50 -16.74 -2.16
C GLN A 271 16.44 -18.13 -1.51
N PHE A 272 15.24 -18.73 -1.47
CA PHE A 272 14.98 -19.96 -0.72
C PHE A 272 14.28 -21.00 -1.58
N PHE A 273 14.61 -22.27 -1.36
CA PHE A 273 13.92 -23.40 -1.97
C PHE A 273 12.55 -23.63 -1.29
N ASN A 274 11.58 -22.78 -1.59
CA ASN A 274 10.23 -22.81 -1.04
C ASN A 274 9.27 -23.65 -1.91
N GLU A 275 7.99 -23.77 -1.51
CA GLU A 275 7.02 -24.59 -2.25
C GLU A 275 6.79 -24.11 -3.69
N THR A 276 6.78 -22.81 -3.96
CA THR A 276 6.66 -22.31 -5.34
C THR A 276 7.85 -22.76 -6.18
N VAL A 277 9.06 -22.72 -5.63
CA VAL A 277 10.28 -23.19 -6.30
C VAL A 277 10.23 -24.69 -6.62
N GLN A 278 9.58 -25.51 -5.79
CA GLN A 278 9.37 -26.94 -6.09
C GLN A 278 8.50 -27.18 -7.33
N HIS A 279 7.71 -26.19 -7.74
CA HIS A 279 6.89 -26.20 -8.94
C HIS A 279 7.55 -25.47 -10.12
N ALA A 280 8.81 -25.03 -9.99
CA ALA A 280 9.53 -24.32 -11.04
C ALA A 280 10.30 -25.27 -11.96
N ASP A 281 10.35 -24.94 -13.25
CA ASP A 281 11.22 -25.59 -14.23
C ASP A 281 12.65 -25.02 -14.17
N ILE A 282 12.77 -23.72 -13.87
CA ILE A 282 14.04 -23.02 -13.72
C ILE A 282 14.04 -22.27 -12.40
N VAL A 283 15.14 -22.42 -11.64
CA VAL A 283 15.38 -21.69 -10.40
C VAL A 283 16.60 -20.79 -10.59
N LEU A 284 16.43 -19.50 -10.33
CA LEU A 284 17.47 -18.49 -10.41
C LEU A 284 17.75 -17.97 -8.99
N PRO A 285 18.92 -18.29 -8.39
CA PRO A 285 19.23 -17.82 -7.04
C PRO A 285 19.48 -16.31 -7.05
N VAL A 286 18.70 -15.58 -6.25
CA VAL A 286 18.87 -14.12 -6.10
C VAL A 286 19.64 -13.74 -4.85
N THR A 287 20.31 -12.58 -4.91
CA THR A 287 20.95 -11.97 -3.75
C THR A 287 19.94 -11.60 -2.66
N THR A 288 20.43 -11.60 -1.43
CA THR A 288 19.79 -11.02 -0.25
C THR A 288 20.11 -9.54 -0.13
N ALA A 289 19.36 -8.84 0.71
CA ALA A 289 19.63 -7.43 1.02
C ALA A 289 21.05 -7.20 1.60
N PHE A 290 21.75 -8.22 2.10
CA PHE A 290 23.12 -8.06 2.61
C PHE A 290 24.19 -8.05 1.52
N GLU A 291 23.84 -8.36 0.27
CA GLU A 291 24.79 -8.65 -0.80
C GLU A 291 24.79 -7.59 -1.92
N GLU A 292 23.85 -6.65 -1.88
CA GLU A 292 23.62 -5.70 -2.97
C GLU A 292 23.46 -4.26 -2.50
N TRP A 293 23.78 -3.32 -3.38
CA TRP A 293 23.38 -1.93 -3.22
C TRP A 293 21.90 -1.77 -3.51
N ASN A 294 21.17 -1.07 -2.63
CA ASN A 294 19.76 -0.75 -2.82
C ASN A 294 19.39 0.55 -2.10
N VAL A 295 18.20 1.09 -2.36
CA VAL A 295 17.64 2.26 -1.67
C VAL A 295 16.45 1.85 -0.81
N ASP A 296 16.45 2.28 0.44
CA ASP A 296 15.38 2.00 1.39
C ASP A 296 14.49 3.24 1.57
N ALA A 297 13.31 3.17 0.97
CA ALA A 297 12.20 4.05 1.29
C ALA A 297 11.18 3.31 2.18
N SER A 298 10.32 4.06 2.87
CA SER A 298 9.35 3.48 3.80
C SER A 298 7.94 3.93 3.54
N TYR A 299 6.99 3.03 3.77
CA TYR A 299 5.56 3.31 3.79
C TYR A 299 5.10 3.93 5.12
N TRP A 300 5.94 3.94 6.16
CA TRP A 300 5.52 4.29 7.53
C TRP A 300 6.25 5.52 8.09
N HIS A 301 7.39 5.88 7.51
CA HIS A 301 8.17 7.04 7.93
C HIS A 301 8.81 7.74 6.73
N TYR A 302 9.14 9.01 6.92
CA TYR A 302 9.70 9.86 5.89
C TYR A 302 11.23 9.89 5.92
N TRP A 303 11.86 8.72 6.03
CA TRP A 303 13.33 8.60 5.97
C TRP A 303 13.72 7.83 4.72
N LEU A 304 14.84 8.23 4.15
CA LEU A 304 15.51 7.58 3.03
C LEU A 304 16.91 7.17 3.48
N SER A 305 17.29 5.94 3.18
CA SER A 305 18.64 5.43 3.41
C SER A 305 19.12 4.61 2.22
N ILE A 306 20.42 4.39 2.17
CA ILE A 306 21.03 3.47 1.23
C ILE A 306 21.40 2.17 1.95
N ASN A 307 21.09 1.05 1.32
CA ASN A 307 21.57 -0.26 1.70
C ASN A 307 22.92 -0.51 1.02
N GLN A 308 23.96 -0.73 1.81
CA GLN A 308 25.30 -1.07 1.33
C GLN A 308 25.51 -2.58 1.48
N PRO A 309 26.17 -3.24 0.51
CA PRO A 309 26.49 -4.66 0.64
C PRO A 309 27.40 -4.88 1.85
N ALA A 310 26.92 -5.66 2.81
CA ALA A 310 27.69 -6.06 4.00
C ALA A 310 28.63 -7.23 3.67
N ILE A 311 28.26 -8.05 2.70
CA ILE A 311 29.04 -9.18 2.19
C ILE A 311 29.02 -9.18 0.66
N LYS A 312 29.88 -9.99 0.04
CA LYS A 312 29.82 -10.26 -1.40
C LYS A 312 28.68 -11.26 -1.68
N PRO A 313 28.08 -11.23 -2.89
CA PRO A 313 27.14 -12.26 -3.33
C PRO A 313 27.69 -13.67 -3.08
N MET A 314 26.87 -14.51 -2.47
CA MET A 314 27.20 -15.89 -2.18
C MET A 314 27.04 -16.77 -3.42
N TYR A 315 28.06 -17.59 -3.67
CA TYR A 315 28.09 -18.52 -4.80
C TYR A 315 27.89 -17.81 -6.14
N GLU A 316 26.88 -18.22 -6.92
CA GLU A 316 26.55 -17.66 -8.22
C GLU A 316 25.31 -16.75 -8.20
N ALA A 317 24.80 -16.41 -7.01
CA ALA A 317 23.62 -15.57 -6.84
C ALA A 317 23.84 -14.18 -7.44
N LYS A 318 22.77 -13.63 -8.02
CA LYS A 318 22.75 -12.32 -8.70
C LYS A 318 21.48 -11.58 -8.35
N CYS A 319 21.50 -10.25 -8.33
CA CYS A 319 20.27 -9.50 -8.11
C CYS A 319 19.33 -9.62 -9.32
N ASP A 320 18.04 -9.34 -9.10
CA ASP A 320 17.02 -9.40 -10.16
C ASP A 320 17.39 -8.56 -11.40
N LEU A 321 17.99 -7.38 -11.18
CA LEU A 321 18.41 -6.49 -12.26
C LEU A 321 19.55 -7.09 -13.10
N GLU A 322 20.55 -7.72 -12.47
CA GLU A 322 21.64 -8.38 -13.19
C GLU A 322 21.12 -9.58 -13.99
N ILE A 323 20.22 -10.38 -13.41
CA ILE A 323 19.55 -11.50 -14.08
C ILE A 323 18.79 -10.99 -15.31
N ALA A 324 17.98 -9.94 -15.15
CA ALA A 324 17.24 -9.32 -16.25
C ALA A 324 18.17 -8.78 -17.35
N THR A 325 19.30 -8.16 -16.98
CA THR A 325 20.32 -7.71 -17.93
C THR A 325 20.95 -8.86 -18.70
N MET A 326 21.29 -9.97 -18.04
CA MET A 326 21.86 -11.16 -18.68
C MET A 326 20.87 -11.82 -19.64
N LEU A 327 19.60 -11.88 -19.24
CA LEU A 327 18.53 -12.39 -20.08
C LEU A 327 18.32 -11.50 -21.31
N SER A 328 18.26 -10.17 -21.14
CA SER A 328 18.18 -9.21 -22.25
C SER A 328 19.31 -9.40 -23.25
N ARG A 329 20.55 -9.53 -22.78
CA ARG A 329 21.71 -9.78 -23.63
C ARG A 329 21.59 -11.09 -24.41
N THR A 330 21.05 -12.13 -23.77
CA THR A 330 20.88 -13.45 -24.39
C THR A 330 19.79 -13.41 -25.47
N ILE A 331 18.64 -12.81 -25.17
CA ILE A 331 17.53 -12.62 -26.12
C ILE A 331 18.00 -11.81 -27.34
N ASN A 332 18.73 -10.71 -27.11
CA ASN A 332 19.22 -9.87 -28.20
C ASN A 332 20.31 -10.52 -29.07
N LYS A 333 21.05 -11.51 -28.56
CA LYS A 333 21.96 -12.33 -29.40
C LYS A 333 21.19 -13.21 -30.38
N MET A 334 19.99 -13.67 -30.00
CA MET A 334 19.14 -14.54 -30.82
C MET A 334 18.33 -13.73 -31.83
N ALA A 335 17.77 -12.60 -31.38
CA ALA A 335 17.00 -11.67 -32.21
C ALA A 335 17.29 -10.22 -31.77
N PRO A 336 18.19 -9.50 -32.47
CA PRO A 336 18.54 -8.13 -32.11
C PRO A 336 17.31 -7.20 -32.06
N GLY A 337 17.19 -6.44 -30.97
CA GLY A 337 16.10 -5.47 -30.75
C GLY A 337 14.82 -6.07 -30.16
N SER A 338 14.77 -7.38 -29.91
CA SER A 338 13.59 -8.07 -29.34
C SER A 338 13.43 -7.88 -27.83
N CYS A 339 14.46 -7.38 -27.14
CA CYS A 339 14.37 -6.94 -25.75
C CYS A 339 15.04 -5.58 -25.60
N THR A 340 14.36 -4.65 -24.96
CA THR A 340 14.80 -3.26 -24.78
C THR A 340 15.38 -2.98 -23.39
N PHE A 341 15.30 -3.95 -22.47
CA PHE A 341 15.91 -3.84 -21.16
C PHE A 341 17.44 -3.70 -21.28
N PRO A 342 18.12 -2.91 -20.44
CA PRO A 342 19.56 -2.69 -20.54
C PRO A 342 20.38 -3.99 -20.55
N GLN A 343 21.42 -4.04 -21.40
CA GLN A 343 22.32 -5.20 -21.57
C GLN A 343 23.65 -5.07 -20.79
N GLU A 344 23.81 -3.99 -20.04
CA GLU A 344 24.92 -3.74 -19.12
C GLU A 344 24.37 -3.53 -17.71
N PHE A 345 25.13 -3.99 -16.72
CA PHE A 345 24.72 -3.92 -15.32
C PHE A 345 25.84 -3.32 -14.48
N ASP A 346 25.49 -2.29 -13.72
CA ASP A 346 26.30 -1.72 -12.65
C ASP A 346 25.36 -1.19 -11.56
N HIS A 347 25.48 -1.71 -10.34
CA HIS A 347 24.58 -1.38 -9.24
C HIS A 347 24.46 0.12 -8.97
N LYS A 348 25.59 0.84 -8.96
CA LYS A 348 25.62 2.26 -8.59
C LYS A 348 25.03 3.13 -9.70
N ARG A 349 25.33 2.79 -10.95
CA ARG A 349 24.72 3.44 -12.11
C ARG A 349 23.20 3.26 -12.13
N TRP A 350 22.68 2.11 -11.68
CA TRP A 350 21.23 1.91 -11.53
C TRP A 350 20.65 2.82 -10.45
N LEU A 351 21.32 3.00 -9.32
CA LEU A 351 20.91 3.97 -8.30
C LEU A 351 20.87 5.41 -8.88
N ASP A 352 21.88 5.81 -9.64
CA ASP A 352 21.89 7.12 -10.32
C ASP A 352 20.65 7.33 -11.20
N GLN A 353 20.19 6.26 -11.87
CA GLN A 353 19.04 6.30 -12.77
C GLN A 353 17.70 6.31 -12.05
N GLU A 354 17.61 5.78 -10.83
CA GLU A 354 16.36 5.76 -10.06
C GLU A 354 16.08 7.09 -9.35
N PHE A 355 17.13 7.85 -9.01
CA PHE A 355 16.99 9.16 -8.39
C PHE A 355 16.65 10.27 -9.41
N ASN A 356 15.98 11.32 -8.93
CA ASN A 356 15.65 12.50 -9.71
C ASN A 356 15.71 13.77 -8.86
N ASP A 357 15.62 14.93 -9.52
CA ASP A 357 15.67 16.25 -8.88
C ASP A 357 14.60 16.44 -7.80
N GLY A 358 13.42 15.81 -7.97
CA GLY A 358 12.34 15.85 -6.99
C GLY A 358 12.73 15.17 -5.69
N MET A 359 13.31 13.98 -5.77
CA MET A 359 13.88 13.25 -4.64
C MET A 359 15.05 14.02 -4.00
N ALA A 360 15.98 14.52 -4.83
CA ALA A 360 17.12 15.31 -4.37
C ALA A 360 16.67 16.50 -3.51
N LYS A 361 15.73 17.29 -4.01
CA LYS A 361 15.13 18.42 -3.29
C LYS A 361 14.37 17.99 -2.03
N MET A 362 13.59 16.91 -2.10
CA MET A 362 12.79 16.42 -0.97
C MET A 362 13.67 16.00 0.21
N PHE A 363 14.85 15.44 -0.04
CA PHE A 363 15.74 14.97 1.03
C PHE A 363 16.92 15.90 1.31
N GLY A 364 17.07 16.99 0.55
CA GLY A 364 18.19 17.93 0.69
C GLY A 364 19.53 17.26 0.36
N ILE A 365 19.54 16.43 -0.68
CA ILE A 365 20.72 15.71 -1.18
C ILE A 365 21.03 16.14 -2.62
N SER A 366 22.30 16.03 -3.01
CA SER A 366 22.77 16.28 -4.38
C SER A 366 22.79 15.00 -5.22
N SER A 367 23.10 13.87 -4.60
CA SER A 367 23.02 12.52 -5.18
C SER A 367 22.69 11.51 -4.08
N TRP A 368 22.48 10.24 -4.44
CA TRP A 368 22.30 9.18 -3.46
C TRP A 368 23.56 8.95 -2.61
N ASP A 369 24.75 9.38 -3.05
CA ASP A 369 26.00 9.25 -2.29
C ASP A 369 25.93 10.00 -0.94
N ASP A 370 25.16 11.09 -0.86
CA ASP A 370 24.95 11.83 0.41
C ASP A 370 24.27 10.98 1.50
N LEU A 371 23.68 9.83 1.12
CA LEU A 371 23.09 8.85 2.04
C LEU A 371 24.15 7.93 2.65
N LEU A 372 25.37 7.90 2.13
CA LEU A 372 26.51 7.16 2.72
C LEU A 372 26.91 7.74 4.09
N ASP A 373 26.73 9.06 4.26
CA ASP A 373 26.93 9.75 5.54
C ASP A 373 25.80 9.48 6.55
N GLY A 374 24.70 8.88 6.09
CA GLY A 374 23.59 8.43 6.91
C GLY A 374 22.21 8.77 6.35
N PRO A 375 21.14 8.24 6.98
CA PRO A 375 19.77 8.43 6.53
C PRO A 375 19.35 9.90 6.52
N LYS A 376 18.59 10.31 5.52
CA LYS A 376 18.02 11.65 5.42
C LYS A 376 16.53 11.62 5.62
N LYS A 377 16.01 12.59 6.37
CA LYS A 377 14.57 12.75 6.57
C LYS A 377 14.01 13.69 5.52
N ALA A 378 12.85 13.37 4.96
CA ALA A 378 12.20 14.24 3.99
C ALA A 378 11.87 15.61 4.59
N ILE A 379 12.17 16.66 3.82
CA ILE A 379 11.85 18.05 4.08
C ILE A 379 10.43 18.28 3.57
N LEU A 380 9.47 18.10 4.48
CA LEU A 380 8.05 18.28 4.19
C LEU A 380 7.56 19.62 4.74
N PRO A 381 6.71 20.35 4.00
CA PRO A 381 6.10 21.59 4.49
C PRO A 381 5.19 21.34 5.70
N SER A 382 4.64 20.12 5.83
CA SER A 382 3.89 19.67 7.00
C SER A 382 3.96 18.14 7.12
N SER A 383 3.86 17.63 8.35
CA SER A 383 3.70 16.19 8.60
C SER A 383 2.23 15.75 8.69
N ALA A 384 1.30 16.69 8.50
CA ALA A 384 -0.12 16.39 8.40
C ALA A 384 -0.44 15.75 7.04
N ALA A 385 -1.22 14.67 7.06
CA ALA A 385 -1.70 14.05 5.84
C ALA A 385 -2.73 15.01 5.18
N TRP A 386 -2.57 15.27 3.87
CA TRP A 386 -3.38 16.24 3.12
C TRP A 386 -3.42 17.64 3.78
N TYR A 387 -2.26 18.13 4.24
CA TYR A 387 -2.14 19.45 4.90
C TYR A 387 -2.68 20.62 4.05
N ASP A 388 -2.63 20.48 2.73
CA ASP A 388 -3.09 21.46 1.74
C ASP A 388 -4.52 21.20 1.25
N ARG A 389 -5.18 20.16 1.79
CA ARG A 389 -6.52 19.69 1.41
C ARG A 389 -6.69 19.42 -0.09
N LYS A 390 -5.60 19.06 -0.79
CA LYS A 390 -5.66 18.66 -2.19
C LYS A 390 -5.67 17.14 -2.33
N PHE A 391 -6.74 16.60 -2.89
CA PHE A 391 -6.91 15.16 -3.12
C PHE A 391 -6.72 14.85 -4.61
N LYS A 392 -5.90 13.82 -4.95
CA LYS A 392 -5.60 13.43 -6.34
C LYS A 392 -6.83 13.05 -7.18
N ASN A 393 -8.00 12.83 -6.57
CA ASN A 393 -9.25 12.44 -7.23
C ASN A 393 -10.40 13.44 -7.06
N ALA A 394 -10.17 14.62 -6.48
CA ALA A 394 -11.15 15.69 -6.50
C ALA A 394 -11.05 16.38 -7.86
N VAL A 395 -11.84 15.93 -8.83
CA VAL A 395 -12.13 16.72 -10.03
C VAL A 395 -12.78 18.00 -9.52
N ARG A 396 -11.99 19.07 -9.36
CA ARG A 396 -12.51 20.41 -9.13
C ARG A 396 -13.32 20.75 -10.37
N GLN A 397 -14.65 20.69 -10.28
CA GLN A 397 -15.49 21.41 -11.22
C GLN A 397 -15.25 22.90 -10.94
N VAL A 398 -14.71 23.59 -11.94
CA VAL A 398 -14.68 25.04 -12.01
C VAL A 398 -16.05 25.53 -12.41
#